data_AF-A0AAE0FU11-F1
#
_entry.id   AF-A0AAE0FU11-F1
#
_cell.length_a   1.000
_cell.length_b   1.000
_cell.length_c   1.000
_cell.angle_alpha   90.00
_cell.angle_beta   90.00
_cell.angle_gamma   90.00
#
_symmetry.space_group_name_H-M   'P 1'
#
loop_
_entity.id
_entity.type
_entity.pdbx_description
1 polymer ?
#
loop_
_entity_poly.entity_id
_entity_poly.type
_entity_poly.pdbx_seq_one_letter_code
_entity_poly.pdbx_strand_id
1 'polypeptide(L)'
;MFAHWPTMFWESGWNWFDFLVVSISLMSLLLEGLPGISTLRLMRAFRVFRLFKRLASLRKIIKALENAIPGCSNAFSIVILVNAIYSILGVEFFSEAEPGFFGTFASAMLTMFQVMTGDSWAQSIARPIIDVYPVASIFFVSYILVANIMLVNVVIAVLLEKMVDGGDDEDESDEPPPLPDCFLVDPDTDDEEEQEVTSDSEKRKSAYRASAEFASQGTQNGNQDSHDQVKSSQSKKSLSSDKHGDVKGPAPPVPACGFHLLNCIVDRLETLQSELNEMKAELSSIELNNSQPT
;
A
#
# COMPACT_ATOMS: atom_id res chain seq x y z
N MET A 1 4.16 -28.39 -36.40
CA MET A 1 4.91 -27.84 -35.25
C MET A 1 3.93 -27.32 -34.22
N PHE A 2 3.37 -28.23 -33.41
CA PHE A 2 2.60 -27.91 -32.21
C PHE A 2 3.31 -28.65 -31.07
N ALA A 3 4.23 -28.00 -30.37
CA ALA A 3 4.96 -28.63 -29.27
C ALA A 3 5.55 -27.57 -28.33
N HIS A 4 4.67 -26.85 -27.64
CA HIS A 4 4.93 -26.45 -26.28
C HIS A 4 3.58 -26.41 -25.55
N TRP A 5 3.56 -27.24 -24.52
CA TRP A 5 2.43 -27.72 -23.74
C TRP A 5 1.63 -26.57 -23.08
N PRO A 6 0.29 -26.66 -22.97
CA PRO A 6 -0.53 -25.55 -22.47
C PRO A 6 -0.14 -25.07 -21.06
N THR A 7 0.52 -25.90 -20.24
CA THR A 7 0.90 -25.54 -18.86
C THR A 7 1.97 -24.45 -18.78
N MET A 8 2.96 -24.39 -19.70
CA MET A 8 3.98 -23.33 -19.68
C MET A 8 3.41 -21.94 -20.00
N PHE A 9 2.30 -21.87 -20.76
CA PHE A 9 1.63 -20.59 -21.02
C PHE A 9 1.02 -20.00 -19.75
N TRP A 10 0.58 -20.85 -18.82
CA TRP A 10 -0.10 -20.46 -17.58
C TRP A 10 0.85 -20.11 -16.42
N GLU A 11 2.16 -20.36 -16.54
CA GLU A 11 3.15 -19.98 -15.52
C GLU A 11 3.44 -18.47 -15.51
N SER A 12 3.16 -17.75 -16.60
CA SER A 12 3.30 -16.30 -16.65
C SER A 12 2.02 -15.60 -16.16
N GLY A 13 2.09 -14.88 -15.04
CA GLY A 13 0.96 -14.07 -14.53
C GLY A 13 0.40 -13.07 -15.56
N TRP A 14 1.24 -12.61 -16.49
CA TRP A 14 0.86 -11.73 -17.59
C TRP A 14 -0.04 -12.39 -18.65
N ASN A 15 0.04 -13.72 -18.78
CA ASN A 15 -0.81 -14.47 -19.71
C ASN A 15 -2.15 -14.81 -19.06
N TRP A 16 -2.17 -15.09 -17.75
CA TRP A 16 -3.42 -15.23 -16.97
C TRP A 16 -4.25 -13.94 -17.00
N PHE A 17 -3.61 -12.80 -16.76
CA PHE A 17 -4.27 -11.49 -16.82
C PHE A 17 -4.84 -11.18 -18.21
N ASP A 18 -4.08 -11.43 -19.28
CA ASP A 18 -4.53 -11.22 -20.65
C ASP A 18 -5.69 -12.15 -21.03
N PHE A 19 -5.64 -13.42 -20.60
CA PHE A 19 -6.75 -14.36 -20.77
C PHE A 19 -8.02 -13.89 -20.06
N LEU A 20 -7.90 -13.33 -18.84
CA LEU A 20 -9.02 -12.78 -18.08
C LEU A 20 -9.66 -11.57 -18.78
N VAL A 21 -8.84 -10.67 -19.34
CA VAL A 21 -9.35 -9.49 -20.09
C VAL A 21 -10.04 -9.91 -21.40
N VAL A 22 -9.46 -10.89 -22.11
CA VAL A 22 -10.06 -11.44 -23.34
C VAL A 22 -11.37 -12.18 -23.05
N SER A 23 -11.42 -12.98 -21.98
CA SER A 23 -12.63 -13.70 -21.59
C SER A 23 -13.76 -12.77 -21.12
N ILE A 24 -13.47 -11.70 -20.38
CA ILE A 24 -14.46 -10.65 -20.06
C ILE A 24 -14.95 -9.94 -21.33
N SER A 25 -14.06 -9.66 -22.30
CA SER A 25 -14.46 -9.06 -23.59
C SER A 25 -15.35 -10.00 -24.42
N LEU A 26 -15.06 -11.30 -24.42
CA LEU A 26 -15.85 -12.30 -25.11
C LEU A 26 -17.23 -12.47 -24.44
N MET A 27 -17.25 -12.51 -23.12
CA MET A 27 -18.47 -12.56 -22.31
C MET A 27 -19.36 -11.33 -22.58
N SER A 28 -18.78 -10.14 -22.70
CA SER A 28 -19.47 -8.89 -23.05
C SER A 28 -20.15 -8.93 -24.43
N LEU A 29 -19.55 -9.61 -25.41
CA LEU A 29 -20.12 -9.80 -26.75
C LEU A 29 -21.25 -10.85 -26.77
N LEU A 30 -21.17 -11.86 -25.91
CA LEU A 30 -22.15 -12.96 -25.89
C LEU A 30 -23.46 -12.58 -25.17
N LEU A 31 -23.41 -11.65 -24.21
CA LEU A 31 -24.54 -11.23 -23.38
C LEU A 31 -25.23 -9.94 -23.86
N GLU A 32 -25.18 -9.61 -25.16
CA GLU A 32 -25.88 -8.45 -25.74
C GLU A 32 -27.42 -8.59 -25.66
N GLY A 33 -28.01 -8.27 -24.50
CA GLY A 33 -29.46 -8.15 -24.27
C GLY A 33 -29.92 -7.82 -22.82
N LEU A 34 -29.05 -7.91 -21.80
CA LEU A 34 -29.37 -7.63 -20.39
C LEU A 34 -29.12 -6.17 -19.94
N PRO A 35 -29.90 -5.61 -19.00
CA PRO A 35 -29.60 -4.32 -18.38
C PRO A 35 -28.25 -4.39 -17.62
N GLY A 36 -27.25 -3.61 -18.06
CA GLY A 36 -25.88 -3.60 -17.51
C GLY A 36 -24.74 -3.64 -18.55
N ILE A 37 -25.06 -3.89 -19.82
CA ILE A 37 -24.07 -4.04 -20.92
C ILE A 37 -23.25 -2.76 -21.19
N SER A 38 -23.80 -1.58 -20.89
CA SER A 38 -23.07 -0.32 -21.06
C SER A 38 -21.77 -0.30 -20.23
N THR A 39 -21.79 -0.87 -19.02
CA THR A 39 -20.60 -1.01 -18.15
C THR A 39 -19.62 -2.05 -18.70
N LEU A 40 -20.12 -3.15 -19.26
CA LEU A 40 -19.30 -4.18 -19.92
C LEU A 40 -18.62 -3.68 -21.20
N ARG A 41 -19.11 -2.57 -21.79
CA ARG A 41 -18.47 -1.89 -22.90
C ARG A 41 -17.26 -1.07 -22.46
N LEU A 42 -17.35 -0.43 -21.28
CA LEU A 42 -16.23 0.26 -20.63
C LEU A 42 -15.12 -0.71 -20.23
N MET A 43 -15.46 -1.98 -19.94
CA MET A 43 -14.46 -3.02 -19.66
C MET A 43 -13.45 -3.24 -20.81
N ARG A 44 -13.81 -2.88 -22.06
CA ARG A 44 -12.86 -2.91 -23.19
C ARG A 44 -11.72 -1.91 -23.02
N ALA A 45 -11.86 -0.88 -22.18
CA ALA A 45 -10.75 0.01 -21.82
C ALA A 45 -9.65 -0.74 -21.06
N PHE A 46 -9.95 -1.84 -20.36
CA PHE A 46 -8.95 -2.60 -19.62
C PHE A 46 -7.91 -3.28 -20.53
N ARG A 47 -8.16 -3.42 -21.84
CA ARG A 47 -7.11 -3.86 -22.78
C ARG A 47 -5.96 -2.87 -22.90
N VAL A 48 -6.13 -1.60 -22.49
CA VAL A 48 -5.02 -0.64 -22.37
C VAL A 48 -3.98 -1.14 -21.36
N PHE A 49 -4.37 -1.90 -20.32
CA PHE A 49 -3.40 -2.50 -19.41
C PHE A 49 -2.47 -3.51 -20.11
N ARG A 50 -2.87 -4.08 -21.26
CA ARG A 50 -1.96 -4.88 -22.11
C ARG A 50 -0.81 -4.05 -22.67
N LEU A 51 -0.95 -2.72 -22.78
CA LEU A 51 0.14 -1.81 -23.14
C LEU A 51 1.24 -1.81 -22.07
N PHE A 52 0.88 -2.01 -20.79
CA PHE A 52 1.86 -2.11 -19.70
C PHE A 52 2.80 -3.30 -19.87
N LYS A 53 2.36 -4.39 -20.53
CA LYS A 53 3.22 -5.53 -20.90
C LYS A 53 4.24 -5.17 -21.99
N ARG A 54 3.88 -4.24 -22.90
CA ARG A 54 4.75 -3.80 -24.02
C ARG A 54 5.78 -2.78 -23.58
N LEU A 55 5.47 -1.97 -22.56
CA LEU A 55 6.36 -0.94 -22.03
C LEU A 55 7.34 -1.54 -21.02
N ALA A 56 8.60 -1.67 -21.41
CA ALA A 56 9.65 -2.19 -20.54
C ALA A 56 9.85 -1.35 -19.26
N SER A 57 9.71 -0.03 -19.35
CA SER A 57 9.79 0.89 -18.21
C SER A 57 8.74 0.62 -17.13
N LEU A 58 7.47 0.42 -17.52
CA LEU A 58 6.40 0.14 -16.57
C LEU A 58 6.56 -1.23 -15.90
N ARG A 59 7.07 -2.23 -16.64
CA ARG A 59 7.36 -3.55 -16.05
C ARG A 59 8.44 -3.47 -14.97
N LYS A 60 9.45 -2.60 -15.12
CA LYS A 60 10.46 -2.37 -14.08
C LYS A 60 9.84 -1.80 -12.81
N ILE A 61 8.94 -0.82 -12.93
CA ILE A 61 8.22 -0.24 -11.78
C ILE A 61 7.35 -1.28 -11.08
N ILE A 62 6.60 -2.08 -11.84
CA ILE A 62 5.74 -3.12 -11.27
C ILE A 62 6.57 -4.18 -10.53
N LYS A 63 7.69 -4.63 -11.10
CA LYS A 63 8.61 -5.56 -10.43
C LYS A 63 9.22 -4.95 -9.16
N ALA A 64 9.59 -3.68 -9.19
CA ALA A 64 10.10 -2.99 -8.00
C ALA A 64 9.03 -2.89 -6.90
N LEU A 65 7.76 -2.67 -7.27
CA LEU A 65 6.63 -2.69 -6.35
C LEU A 65 6.39 -4.10 -5.79
N GLU A 66 6.40 -5.13 -6.64
CA GLU A 66 6.26 -6.54 -6.23
C GLU A 66 7.34 -6.93 -5.22
N ASN A 67 8.59 -6.54 -5.45
CA ASN A 67 9.70 -6.79 -4.53
C ASN A 67 9.55 -6.00 -3.20
N ALA A 68 8.80 -4.89 -3.18
CA ALA A 68 8.57 -4.11 -1.96
C ALA A 68 7.39 -4.65 -1.11
N ILE A 69 6.44 -5.37 -1.71
CA ILE A 69 5.28 -5.95 -0.99
C ILE A 69 5.68 -6.86 0.18
N PRO A 70 6.61 -7.83 0.04
CA PRO A 70 6.93 -8.74 1.15
C PRO A 70 7.52 -8.01 2.35
N GLY A 71 8.41 -7.02 2.13
CA GLY A 71 8.95 -6.19 3.22
C GLY A 71 7.88 -5.40 3.98
N CYS A 72 6.81 -4.99 3.30
CA CYS A 72 5.69 -4.27 3.92
C CYS A 72 4.64 -5.17 4.59
N SER A 73 4.58 -6.46 4.22
CA SER A 73 3.43 -7.34 4.52
C SER A 73 3.21 -7.55 6.02
N ASN A 74 4.30 -7.73 6.78
CA ASN A 74 4.23 -7.92 8.24
C ASN A 74 3.66 -6.68 8.94
N ALA A 75 4.13 -5.49 8.55
CA ALA A 75 3.67 -4.24 9.12
C ALA A 75 2.19 -3.98 8.78
N PHE A 76 1.77 -4.28 7.55
CA PHE A 76 0.37 -4.14 7.12
C PHE A 76 -0.57 -5.10 7.89
N SER A 77 -0.09 -6.31 8.22
CA SER A 77 -0.85 -7.28 9.00
C SER A 77 -1.19 -6.75 10.41
N ILE A 78 -0.26 -6.05 11.06
CA ILE A 78 -0.48 -5.42 12.36
C ILE A 78 -1.54 -4.31 12.25
N VAL A 79 -1.47 -3.48 11.19
CA VAL A 79 -2.47 -2.44 10.94
C VAL A 79 -3.86 -3.02 10.77
N ILE A 80 -4.01 -4.08 9.96
CA ILE A 80 -5.31 -4.76 9.78
C ILE A 80 -5.83 -5.31 11.11
N LEU A 81 -4.96 -5.91 11.93
CA LEU A 81 -5.36 -6.47 13.22
C LEU A 81 -5.90 -5.39 14.17
N VAL A 82 -5.17 -4.28 14.33
CA VAL A 82 -5.63 -3.16 15.17
C VAL A 82 -6.92 -2.55 14.62
N ASN A 83 -7.01 -2.40 13.30
CA ASN A 83 -8.22 -1.92 12.65
C ASN A 83 -9.42 -2.85 12.95
N ALA A 84 -9.22 -4.17 12.89
CA ALA A 84 -10.26 -5.15 13.20
C ALA A 84 -10.71 -5.09 14.66
N ILE A 85 -9.78 -4.95 15.62
CA ILE A 85 -10.10 -4.82 17.04
C ILE A 85 -10.99 -3.59 17.28
N TYR A 86 -10.59 -2.42 16.77
CA TYR A 86 -11.38 -1.21 16.91
C TYR A 86 -12.72 -1.28 16.16
N SER A 87 -12.79 -2.01 15.05
CA SER A 87 -14.04 -2.21 14.32
C SER A 87 -15.06 -3.01 15.13
N ILE A 88 -14.63 -4.08 15.81
CA ILE A 88 -15.50 -4.88 16.69
C ILE A 88 -16.02 -4.01 17.84
N LEU A 89 -15.14 -3.23 18.47
CA LEU A 89 -15.53 -2.30 19.54
C LEU A 89 -16.52 -1.23 19.03
N GLY A 90 -16.30 -0.71 17.82
CA GLY A 90 -17.20 0.27 17.20
C GLY A 90 -18.58 -0.29 16.90
N VAL A 91 -18.67 -1.54 16.44
CA VAL A 91 -19.98 -2.22 16.24
C VAL A 91 -20.70 -2.38 17.58
N GLU A 92 -20.00 -2.81 18.63
CA GLU A 92 -20.61 -3.00 19.95
C GLU A 92 -21.13 -1.68 20.54
N PHE A 93 -20.37 -0.57 20.40
CA PHE A 93 -20.73 0.69 21.04
C PHE A 93 -21.64 1.59 20.20
N PHE A 94 -21.54 1.55 18.87
CA PHE A 94 -22.14 2.55 17.99
C PHE A 94 -23.07 1.97 16.92
N SER A 95 -23.32 0.66 16.89
CA SER A 95 -24.24 0.05 15.91
C SER A 95 -25.67 0.58 15.99
N GLU A 96 -26.17 0.90 17.18
CA GLU A 96 -27.50 1.49 17.37
C GLU A 96 -27.54 2.98 17.01
N ALA A 97 -26.44 3.71 17.25
CA ALA A 97 -26.35 5.14 17.05
C ALA A 97 -26.24 5.50 15.56
N GLU A 98 -25.34 4.82 14.85
CA GLU A 98 -25.03 5.07 13.44
C GLU A 98 -24.85 3.74 12.69
N PRO A 99 -25.96 3.03 12.39
CA PRO A 99 -25.91 1.73 11.72
C PRO A 99 -25.32 1.81 10.30
N GLY A 100 -25.32 2.99 9.67
CA GLY A 100 -24.69 3.19 8.36
C GLY A 100 -23.18 2.95 8.38
N PHE A 101 -22.51 3.29 9.48
CA PHE A 101 -21.07 3.12 9.65
C PHE A 101 -20.73 1.86 10.46
N PHE A 102 -21.43 1.64 11.58
CA PHE A 102 -21.09 0.59 12.56
C PHE A 102 -22.10 -0.57 12.60
N GLY A 103 -23.03 -0.67 11.65
CA GLY A 103 -24.06 -1.72 11.66
C GLY A 103 -23.55 -3.13 11.36
N THR A 104 -22.44 -3.27 10.64
CA THR A 104 -21.80 -4.57 10.39
C THR A 104 -20.29 -4.47 10.59
N PHE A 105 -19.63 -5.60 10.88
CA PHE A 105 -18.17 -5.64 10.99
C PHE A 105 -17.47 -5.12 9.73
N ALA A 106 -17.96 -5.47 8.53
CA ALA A 106 -17.35 -5.01 7.28
C ALA A 106 -17.51 -3.49 7.09
N SER A 107 -18.69 -2.94 7.40
CA SER A 107 -18.92 -1.49 7.38
C SER A 107 -18.00 -0.79 8.38
N ALA A 108 -17.92 -1.29 9.62
CA ALA A 108 -17.06 -0.74 10.64
C ALA A 108 -15.57 -0.82 10.27
N MET A 109 -15.14 -1.91 9.63
CA MET A 109 -13.77 -2.09 9.14
C MET A 109 -13.38 -1.04 8.11
N LEU A 110 -14.29 -0.73 7.17
CA LEU A 110 -14.12 0.35 6.21
C LEU A 110 -14.18 1.73 6.87
N THR A 111 -15.08 1.94 7.83
CA THR A 111 -15.17 3.20 8.59
C THR A 111 -13.91 3.47 9.38
N MET A 112 -13.40 2.49 10.13
CA MET A 112 -12.16 2.65 10.89
C MET A 112 -10.97 2.87 9.94
N PHE A 113 -10.92 2.15 8.82
CA PHE A 113 -9.91 2.40 7.77
C PHE A 113 -9.99 3.85 7.24
N GLN A 114 -11.20 4.38 7.00
CA GLN A 114 -11.41 5.78 6.62
C GLN A 114 -10.96 6.76 7.71
N VAL A 115 -11.19 6.45 8.99
CA VAL A 115 -10.69 7.28 10.10
C VAL A 115 -9.17 7.27 10.13
N MET A 116 -8.52 6.13 9.88
CA MET A 116 -7.06 6.02 9.81
C MET A 116 -6.44 6.85 8.68
N THR A 117 -7.08 6.93 7.51
CA THR A 117 -6.60 7.78 6.41
C THR A 117 -6.84 9.27 6.66
N GLY A 118 -7.57 9.62 7.72
CA GLY A 118 -7.93 11.00 8.04
C GLY A 118 -9.01 11.58 7.14
N ASP A 119 -9.70 10.76 6.35
CA ASP A 119 -10.70 11.25 5.40
C ASP A 119 -12.05 11.51 6.08
N SER A 120 -12.42 12.79 6.16
CA SER A 120 -13.71 13.26 6.69
C SER A 120 -14.07 12.75 8.11
N TRP A 121 -13.12 12.18 8.86
CA TRP A 121 -13.40 11.44 10.09
C TRP A 121 -14.08 12.27 11.18
N ALA A 122 -13.71 13.55 11.31
CA ALA A 122 -14.24 14.39 12.38
C ALA A 122 -15.69 14.83 12.11
N GLN A 123 -15.99 15.26 10.88
CA GLN A 123 -17.31 15.80 10.53
C GLN A 123 -18.31 14.71 10.16
N SER A 124 -17.87 13.69 9.41
CA SER A 124 -18.78 12.66 8.90
C SER A 124 -19.01 11.50 9.87
N ILE A 125 -18.02 11.16 10.70
CA ILE A 125 -18.08 9.97 11.57
C ILE A 125 -18.14 10.37 13.05
N ALA A 126 -17.15 11.09 13.55
CA ALA A 126 -16.98 11.30 14.99
C ALA A 126 -18.03 12.27 15.58
N ARG A 127 -18.26 13.45 14.98
CA ARG A 127 -19.19 14.45 15.53
C ARG A 127 -20.63 13.96 15.71
N PRO A 128 -21.28 13.31 14.72
CA PRO A 128 -22.63 12.78 14.90
C PRO A 128 -22.75 11.83 16.09
N ILE A 129 -21.73 10.99 16.32
CA ILE A 129 -21.69 10.04 17.43
C ILE A 129 -21.40 10.75 18.75
N ILE A 130 -20.49 11.74 18.76
CA ILE A 130 -20.11 12.51 19.95
C ILE A 130 -21.27 13.37 20.46
N ASP A 131 -22.10 13.91 19.56
CA ASP A 131 -23.27 14.72 19.92
C ASP A 131 -24.32 13.89 20.69
N VAL A 132 -24.37 12.57 20.47
CA VAL A 132 -25.22 11.63 21.22
C VAL A 132 -24.49 11.05 22.45
N TYR A 133 -23.22 10.67 22.28
CA TYR A 133 -22.36 10.05 23.30
C TYR A 133 -21.05 10.83 23.44
N PRO A 134 -20.95 11.82 24.33
CA PRO A 134 -19.75 12.66 24.46
C PRO A 134 -18.45 11.87 24.75
N VAL A 135 -18.59 10.74 25.46
CA VAL A 135 -17.49 9.82 25.80
C VAL A 135 -16.88 9.16 24.56
N ALA A 136 -17.60 9.06 23.44
CA ALA A 136 -17.10 8.53 22.17
C ALA A 136 -15.88 9.30 21.64
N SER A 137 -15.68 10.55 22.07
CA SER A 137 -14.49 11.33 21.77
C SER A 137 -13.20 10.60 22.16
N ILE A 138 -13.20 9.90 23.31
CA ILE A 138 -12.04 9.17 23.81
C ILE A 138 -11.71 8.00 22.88
N PHE A 139 -12.74 7.29 22.40
CA PHE A 139 -12.57 6.18 21.45
C PHE A 139 -11.90 6.65 20.16
N PHE A 140 -12.44 7.68 19.49
CA PHE A 140 -11.88 8.18 18.24
C PHE A 140 -10.50 8.81 18.41
N VAL A 141 -10.28 9.59 19.47
CA VAL A 141 -8.97 10.19 19.74
C VAL A 141 -7.92 9.11 20.03
N SER A 142 -8.26 8.08 20.83
CA SER A 142 -7.34 6.98 21.10
C SER A 142 -6.98 6.22 19.83
N TYR A 143 -7.95 5.94 18.96
CA TYR A 143 -7.72 5.27 17.69
C TYR A 143 -6.79 6.08 16.78
N ILE A 144 -7.03 7.38 16.64
CA ILE A 144 -6.22 8.25 15.77
C ILE A 144 -4.79 8.33 16.27
N LEU A 145 -4.57 8.40 17.58
CA LEU A 145 -3.22 8.39 18.15
C LEU A 145 -2.50 7.06 17.84
N VAL A 146 -3.17 5.93 18.08
CA VAL A 146 -2.61 4.60 17.78
C VAL A 146 -2.37 4.44 16.28
N ALA A 147 -3.32 4.81 15.43
CA ALA A 147 -3.24 4.71 13.99
C ALA A 147 -2.10 5.55 13.41
N ASN A 148 -1.92 6.79 13.90
CA ASN A 148 -0.82 7.65 13.46
C ASN A 148 0.55 7.09 13.89
N ILE A 149 0.68 6.58 15.12
CA ILE A 149 1.91 5.92 15.57
C ILE A 149 2.20 4.69 14.69
N MET A 150 1.17 3.88 14.41
CA MET A 150 1.29 2.71 13.55
C MET A 150 1.70 3.10 12.12
N LEU A 151 1.10 4.15 11.54
CA LEU A 151 1.43 4.60 10.19
C LEU A 151 2.88 5.05 10.09
N VAL A 152 3.38 5.81 11.08
CA VAL A 152 4.80 6.18 11.15
C VAL A 152 5.68 4.94 11.30
N ASN A 153 5.30 3.98 12.16
CA ASN A 153 6.07 2.74 12.35
C ASN A 153 6.14 1.88 11.08
N VAL A 154 5.06 1.83 10.28
CA VAL A 154 5.05 1.16 8.97
C VAL A 154 6.02 1.85 8.02
N VAL A 155 5.99 3.18 7.94
CA VAL A 155 6.92 3.94 7.09
C VAL A 155 8.37 3.69 7.50
N ILE A 156 8.67 3.71 8.80
CA ILE A 156 10.02 3.42 9.31
C ILE A 156 10.43 1.99 8.95
N ALA A 157 9.57 1.00 9.15
CA ALA A 157 9.88 -0.40 8.81
C ALA A 157 10.23 -0.55 7.32
N VAL A 158 9.45 0.07 6.43
CA VAL A 158 9.69 0.00 4.98
C VAL A 158 10.97 0.75 4.57
N LEU A 159 11.26 1.89 5.19
CA LEU A 159 12.48 2.64 4.93
C LEU A 159 13.72 1.88 5.41
N LEU A 160 13.67 1.27 6.60
CA LEU A 160 14.75 0.47 7.15
C LEU A 160 15.04 -0.75 6.28
N GLU A 161 14.00 -1.44 5.79
CA GLU A 161 14.18 -2.55 4.85
C GLU A 161 14.98 -2.10 3.63
N LYS A 162 14.69 -0.92 3.07
CA LYS A 162 15.42 -0.38 1.91
C LYS A 162 16.84 0.08 2.24
N MET A 163 17.10 0.52 3.47
CA MET A 163 18.45 0.90 3.90
C MET A 163 19.34 -0.32 4.19
N VAL A 164 18.75 -1.43 4.63
CA VAL A 164 19.47 -2.67 4.92
C VAL A 164 19.73 -3.46 3.63
N ASP A 165 18.77 -3.49 2.71
CA ASP A 165 18.85 -4.24 1.44
C ASP A 165 19.68 -3.50 0.36
N GLY A 166 19.79 -2.17 0.46
CA GLY A 166 20.59 -1.34 -0.46
C GLY A 166 22.10 -1.37 -0.20
N GLY A 167 22.59 -2.28 0.64
CA GLY A 167 24.02 -2.43 0.96
C GLY A 167 24.79 -3.41 0.06
N ASP A 168 24.09 -4.27 -0.69
CA ASP A 168 24.72 -5.44 -1.33
C ASP A 168 24.50 -5.54 -2.87
N ASP A 169 23.88 -4.53 -3.51
CA ASP A 169 23.59 -4.54 -4.97
C ASP A 169 24.59 -3.74 -5.83
N GLU A 170 25.75 -3.35 -5.30
CA GLU A 170 26.84 -2.76 -6.11
C GLU A 170 27.73 -3.83 -6.77
N ASP A 171 27.23 -4.94 -7.32
CA ASP A 171 28.12 -5.97 -7.92
C ASP A 171 27.48 -6.86 -9.01
N GLU A 172 26.66 -6.36 -9.95
CA GLU A 172 26.35 -7.16 -11.17
C GLU A 172 25.88 -6.37 -12.41
N SER A 173 26.36 -5.14 -12.63
CA SER A 173 26.15 -4.45 -13.91
C SER A 173 27.37 -3.76 -14.51
N ASP A 174 28.54 -3.86 -13.89
CA ASP A 174 29.78 -3.21 -14.34
C ASP A 174 30.83 -4.19 -14.88
N GLU A 175 30.50 -5.47 -15.11
CA GLU A 175 31.40 -6.31 -15.92
C GLU A 175 31.18 -5.98 -17.42
N PRO A 176 32.19 -5.42 -18.11
CA PRO A 176 32.07 -5.11 -19.52
C PRO A 176 31.78 -6.39 -20.30
N PRO A 177 30.92 -6.33 -21.34
CA PRO A 177 30.57 -7.51 -22.12
C PRO A 177 31.83 -8.26 -22.59
N PRO A 178 31.80 -9.61 -22.62
CA PRO A 178 32.96 -10.40 -23.05
C PRO A 178 33.42 -9.91 -24.43
N LEU A 179 34.73 -9.71 -24.55
CA LEU A 179 35.33 -9.17 -25.77
C LEU A 179 34.95 -10.05 -26.98
N PRO A 180 34.65 -9.46 -28.15
CA PRO A 180 34.38 -10.23 -29.36
C PRO A 180 35.55 -11.17 -29.71
N ASP A 181 35.27 -12.39 -30.19
CA ASP A 181 36.27 -13.42 -30.50
C ASP A 181 37.42 -12.94 -31.41
N CYS A 182 37.19 -11.91 -32.24
CA CYS A 182 38.20 -11.29 -33.08
C CYS A 182 39.29 -10.49 -32.33
N PHE A 183 39.23 -10.44 -30.99
CA PHE A 183 40.25 -9.85 -30.11
C PHE A 183 41.09 -10.88 -29.33
N LEU A 184 40.81 -12.17 -29.51
CA LEU A 184 41.67 -13.24 -29.05
C LEU A 184 42.77 -13.41 -30.09
N VAL A 185 44.01 -13.19 -29.69
CA VAL A 185 45.18 -13.51 -30.51
C VAL A 185 45.30 -15.03 -30.48
N ASP A 186 45.24 -15.67 -31.64
CA ASP A 186 45.45 -17.11 -31.74
C ASP A 186 46.88 -17.45 -31.26
N PRO A 187 47.05 -18.43 -30.37
CA PRO A 187 48.33 -18.71 -29.70
C PRO A 187 49.41 -19.35 -30.61
N ASP A 188 49.18 -19.47 -31.91
CA ASP A 188 50.04 -20.20 -32.85
C ASP A 188 50.81 -19.28 -33.84
N THR A 189 51.17 -18.05 -33.45
CA THR A 189 51.92 -17.12 -34.33
C THR A 189 53.39 -17.04 -33.90
N ASP A 190 54.31 -17.29 -34.84
CA ASP A 190 55.75 -17.40 -34.62
C ASP A 190 56.40 -16.17 -33.93
N ASP A 191 57.35 -16.43 -33.03
CA ASP A 191 57.93 -15.56 -31.98
C ASP A 191 58.52 -14.19 -32.40
N GLU A 192 58.57 -13.84 -33.70
CA GLU A 192 59.19 -12.59 -34.17
C GLU A 192 58.18 -11.48 -34.55
N GLU A 193 56.89 -11.78 -34.73
CA GLU A 193 55.83 -10.77 -34.97
C GLU A 193 55.06 -10.37 -33.69
N GLU A 194 55.34 -11.04 -32.56
CA GLU A 194 54.57 -10.93 -31.31
C GLU A 194 54.66 -9.54 -30.66
N GLN A 195 55.76 -8.81 -30.78
CA GLN A 195 55.93 -7.51 -30.09
C GLN A 195 55.16 -6.36 -30.73
N GLU A 196 54.93 -6.37 -32.05
CA GLU A 196 54.19 -5.29 -32.71
C GLU A 196 52.67 -5.53 -32.64
N VAL A 197 52.24 -6.78 -32.81
CA VAL A 197 50.83 -7.20 -32.80
C VAL A 197 50.21 -7.16 -31.40
N THR A 198 50.95 -7.51 -30.35
CA THR A 198 50.47 -7.44 -28.96
C THR A 198 50.16 -6.00 -28.54
N SER A 199 51.03 -5.04 -28.91
CA SER A 199 50.85 -3.62 -28.55
C SER A 199 49.60 -2.99 -29.17
N ASP A 200 49.24 -3.37 -30.41
CA ASP A 200 48.05 -2.85 -31.09
C ASP A 200 46.78 -3.53 -30.56
N SER A 201 46.84 -4.82 -30.22
CA SER A 201 45.74 -5.54 -29.59
C SER A 201 45.38 -4.98 -28.20
N GLU A 202 46.38 -4.59 -27.39
CA GLU A 202 46.19 -3.99 -26.06
C GLU A 202 45.66 -2.56 -26.14
N LYS A 203 46.13 -1.76 -27.12
CA LYS A 203 45.58 -0.42 -27.38
C LYS A 203 44.11 -0.49 -27.80
N ARG A 204 43.71 -1.48 -28.59
CA ARG A 204 42.30 -1.63 -28.99
C ARG A 204 41.42 -2.16 -27.86
N LYS A 205 41.94 -3.07 -27.00
CA LYS A 205 41.25 -3.53 -25.78
C LYS A 205 41.01 -2.38 -24.79
N SER A 206 42.00 -1.49 -24.61
CA SER A 206 41.85 -0.30 -23.75
C SER A 206 40.91 0.74 -24.35
N ALA A 207 40.91 0.94 -25.67
CA ALA A 207 39.95 1.82 -26.35
C ALA A 207 38.50 1.30 -26.28
N TYR A 208 38.30 -0.02 -26.35
CA TYR A 208 36.99 -0.64 -26.16
C TYR A 208 36.46 -0.45 -24.74
N ARG A 209 37.31 -0.67 -23.72
CA ARG A 209 36.97 -0.42 -22.31
C ARG A 209 36.64 1.05 -22.05
N ALA A 210 37.45 1.98 -22.57
CA ALA A 210 37.18 3.42 -22.44
C ALA A 210 35.88 3.85 -23.15
N SER A 211 35.54 3.22 -24.28
CA SER A 211 34.27 3.47 -24.99
C SER A 211 33.06 2.92 -24.21
N ALA A 212 33.21 1.78 -23.53
CA ALA A 212 32.18 1.21 -22.67
C ALA A 212 31.94 2.08 -21.42
N GLU A 213 33.01 2.58 -20.79
CA GLU A 213 32.93 3.53 -19.66
C GLU A 213 32.30 4.88 -20.05
N PHE A 214 32.58 5.39 -21.26
CA PHE A 214 31.96 6.62 -21.75
C PHE A 214 30.46 6.45 -22.06
N ALA A 215 30.06 5.26 -22.56
CA ALA A 215 28.67 4.95 -22.84
C ALA A 215 27.83 4.82 -21.55
N SER A 216 28.42 4.39 -20.43
CA SER A 216 27.72 4.32 -19.14
C SER A 216 27.48 5.72 -18.54
N GLN A 217 28.45 6.63 -18.64
CA GLN A 217 28.34 8.01 -18.12
C GLN A 217 27.34 8.90 -18.89
N GLY A 218 27.09 8.62 -20.17
CA GLY A 218 26.14 9.38 -21.01
C GLY A 218 24.66 9.32 -20.57
N THR A 219 24.32 8.45 -19.61
CA THR A 219 22.92 8.27 -19.16
C THR A 219 22.54 9.16 -17.97
N GLN A 220 23.49 9.78 -17.26
CA GLN A 220 23.19 10.62 -16.09
C GLN A 220 22.97 12.12 -16.37
N ASN A 221 23.35 12.65 -17.53
CA ASN A 221 23.34 14.10 -17.77
C ASN A 221 22.24 14.62 -18.73
N GLY A 222 21.20 13.80 -18.98
CA GLY A 222 20.09 14.14 -19.89
C GLY A 222 18.80 14.61 -19.22
N ASN A 223 18.76 14.80 -17.89
CA ASN A 223 17.52 15.09 -17.16
C ASN A 223 17.56 16.39 -16.34
N GLN A 224 18.44 17.32 -16.68
CA GLN A 224 18.63 18.55 -15.92
C GLN A 224 18.75 19.77 -16.83
N ASP A 225 17.77 19.96 -17.71
CA ASP A 225 17.50 21.26 -18.36
C ASP A 225 16.09 21.24 -18.98
N SER A 226 15.06 21.35 -18.13
CA SER A 226 13.68 21.73 -18.54
C SER A 226 12.88 22.25 -17.35
N HIS A 227 13.54 22.96 -16.42
CA HIS A 227 12.88 23.58 -15.27
C HIS A 227 13.29 25.03 -15.07
N ASP A 228 13.45 25.80 -16.15
CA ASP A 228 13.59 27.26 -16.07
C ASP A 228 13.08 27.96 -17.34
N GLN A 229 11.76 27.94 -17.56
CA GLN A 229 11.01 29.01 -18.24
C GLN A 229 9.50 28.77 -18.06
N VAL A 230 8.89 29.21 -16.95
CA VAL A 230 7.56 29.86 -16.90
C VAL A 230 7.41 30.54 -15.52
N LYS A 231 8.09 31.66 -15.32
CA LYS A 231 7.76 32.65 -14.28
C LYS A 231 7.75 34.04 -14.90
N SER A 232 6.72 34.33 -15.70
CA SER A 232 6.20 35.68 -15.90
C SER A 232 4.96 35.60 -16.77
N SER A 233 3.78 35.65 -16.14
CA SER A 233 2.54 36.24 -16.67
C SER A 233 1.36 35.66 -15.92
N GLN A 234 0.92 36.32 -14.86
CA GLN A 234 -0.51 36.59 -14.64
C GLN A 234 -0.64 37.49 -13.41
N SER A 235 -0.49 38.78 -13.67
CA SER A 235 -1.09 39.82 -12.86
C SER A 235 -2.36 40.26 -13.59
N LYS A 236 -3.46 40.39 -12.82
CA LYS A 236 -4.72 41.12 -13.11
C LYS A 236 -5.74 40.43 -14.04
N LYS A 237 -6.85 39.97 -13.44
CA LYS A 237 -8.17 40.61 -13.58
C LYS A 237 -9.21 40.04 -12.60
N SER A 238 -9.86 40.96 -11.90
CA SER A 238 -11.19 40.94 -11.26
C SER A 238 -12.24 40.12 -12.04
N LEU A 239 -13.36 39.61 -11.49
CA LEU A 239 -14.44 40.32 -10.76
C LEU A 239 -15.61 39.33 -10.45
N SER A 240 -16.40 39.61 -9.40
CA SER A 240 -17.87 39.41 -9.28
C SER A 240 -18.49 38.03 -8.92
N SER A 241 -19.15 38.05 -7.75
CA SER A 241 -20.48 37.49 -7.37
C SER A 241 -20.95 36.13 -7.90
N ASP A 242 -21.35 35.24 -6.98
CA ASP A 242 -22.80 35.11 -6.69
C ASP A 242 -23.10 34.43 -5.34
N LYS A 243 -24.19 34.88 -4.72
CA LYS A 243 -24.74 34.38 -3.45
C LYS A 243 -25.70 33.21 -3.73
N HIS A 244 -25.65 32.15 -2.92
CA HIS A 244 -26.81 31.29 -2.71
C HIS A 244 -26.90 30.91 -1.23
N GLY A 245 -27.97 31.36 -0.58
CA GLY A 245 -28.34 30.91 0.75
C GLY A 245 -29.20 29.67 0.63
N ASP A 246 -29.12 28.80 1.64
CA ASP A 246 -30.14 27.79 1.85
C ASP A 246 -30.41 27.59 3.34
N VAL A 247 -31.69 27.39 3.63
CA VAL A 247 -32.34 27.47 4.94
C VAL A 247 -32.51 26.05 5.47
N LYS A 248 -32.16 25.78 6.74
CA LYS A 248 -32.63 24.59 7.47
C LYS A 248 -33.13 24.98 8.86
N GLY A 249 -34.40 24.69 9.10
CA GLY A 249 -35.15 24.97 10.33
C GLY A 249 -34.81 24.06 11.53
N PRO A 250 -35.54 24.20 12.64
CA PRO A 250 -35.17 23.64 13.95
C PRO A 250 -35.45 22.13 14.07
N ALA A 251 -34.55 21.42 14.76
CA ALA A 251 -34.60 19.98 15.00
C ALA A 251 -35.69 19.57 16.03
N PRO A 252 -36.29 18.36 15.92
CA PRO A 252 -37.29 17.83 16.85
C PRO A 252 -36.71 17.34 18.19
N PRO A 253 -37.53 17.21 19.25
CA PRO A 253 -37.07 16.87 20.61
C PRO A 253 -36.72 15.38 20.76
N VAL A 254 -35.54 15.10 21.31
CA VAL A 254 -35.01 13.76 21.63
C VAL A 254 -35.45 13.30 23.04
N PRO A 255 -35.82 12.01 23.22
CA PRO A 255 -36.21 11.44 24.51
C PRO A 255 -35.00 11.13 25.42
N ALA A 256 -35.17 11.43 26.70
CA ALA A 256 -34.16 11.30 27.76
C ALA A 256 -33.91 9.85 28.23
N CYS A 257 -33.44 8.96 27.34
CA CYS A 257 -33.13 7.56 27.69
C CYS A 257 -31.62 7.23 27.82
N GLY A 258 -30.69 8.10 27.38
CA GLY A 258 -29.26 7.77 27.32
C GLY A 258 -28.51 7.72 28.67
N PHE A 259 -29.02 8.39 29.70
CA PHE A 259 -28.34 8.45 31.01
C PHE A 259 -28.50 7.16 31.84
N HIS A 260 -29.50 6.34 31.54
CA HIS A 260 -29.80 5.13 32.33
C HIS A 260 -28.92 3.94 31.91
N LEU A 261 -28.47 3.91 30.66
CA LEU A 261 -27.62 2.83 30.14
C LEU A 261 -26.16 2.99 30.59
N LEU A 262 -25.66 4.23 30.62
CA LEU A 262 -24.29 4.52 31.05
C LEU A 262 -24.09 4.20 32.54
N ASN A 263 -25.07 4.52 33.38
CA ASN A 263 -25.04 4.13 34.80
C ASN A 263 -25.09 2.61 34.97
N CYS A 264 -25.89 1.89 34.17
CA CYS A 264 -25.91 0.42 34.21
C CYS A 264 -24.59 -0.23 33.78
N ILE A 265 -23.87 0.35 32.81
CA ILE A 265 -22.58 -0.17 32.35
C ILE A 265 -21.48 0.11 33.39
N VAL A 266 -21.47 1.29 33.99
CA VAL A 266 -20.54 1.63 35.08
C VAL A 266 -20.78 0.74 36.30
N ASP A 267 -22.03 0.56 36.74
CA ASP A 267 -22.37 -0.33 37.85
C ASP A 267 -21.97 -1.79 37.56
N ARG A 268 -22.13 -2.24 36.32
CA ARG A 268 -21.76 -3.62 35.93
C ARG A 268 -20.24 -3.80 35.90
N LEU A 269 -19.48 -2.79 35.49
CA LEU A 269 -18.01 -2.80 35.54
C LEU A 269 -17.50 -2.79 36.98
N GLU A 270 -18.10 -1.99 37.87
CA GLU A 270 -17.72 -1.96 39.29
C GLU A 270 -18.02 -3.29 39.99
N THR A 271 -19.15 -3.94 39.66
CA THR A 271 -19.52 -5.26 40.20
C THR A 271 -18.52 -6.34 39.77
N LEU A 272 -18.14 -6.37 38.49
CA LEU A 272 -17.15 -7.33 37.98
C LEU A 272 -15.74 -7.09 38.55
N GLN A 273 -15.39 -5.83 38.79
CA GLN A 273 -14.12 -5.47 39.43
C GLN A 273 -14.08 -6.00 40.88
N SER A 274 -15.21 -5.97 41.59
CA SER A 274 -15.34 -6.51 42.95
C SER A 274 -15.19 -8.03 42.99
N GLU A 275 -15.90 -8.74 42.11
CA GLU A 275 -15.82 -10.22 42.02
C GLU A 275 -14.39 -10.69 41.68
N LEU A 276 -13.69 -9.97 40.82
CA LEU A 276 -12.31 -10.29 40.44
C LEU A 276 -11.33 -10.09 41.60
N ASN A 277 -11.56 -9.10 42.47
CA ASN A 277 -10.74 -8.88 43.65
C ASN A 277 -11.01 -9.93 44.74
N GLU A 278 -12.26 -10.37 44.89
CA GLU A 278 -12.63 -11.44 45.81
C GLU A 278 -12.02 -12.79 45.39
N MET A 279 -12.11 -13.13 44.09
CA MET A 279 -11.46 -14.33 43.55
C MET A 279 -9.93 -14.30 43.72
N LYS A 280 -9.28 -13.13 43.55
CA LYS A 280 -7.84 -12.98 43.81
C LYS A 280 -7.47 -13.18 45.28
N ALA A 281 -8.33 -12.73 46.19
CA ALA A 281 -8.13 -12.93 47.63
C ALA A 281 -8.26 -14.41 48.01
N GLU A 282 -9.25 -15.11 47.45
CA GLU A 282 -9.40 -16.56 47.67
C GLU A 282 -8.19 -17.34 47.12
N LEU A 283 -7.72 -17.01 45.91
CA LEU A 283 -6.56 -17.68 45.31
C LEU A 283 -5.28 -17.48 46.13
N SER A 284 -5.05 -16.26 46.63
CA SER A 284 -3.93 -15.94 47.51
C SER A 284 -3.99 -16.71 48.85
N SER A 285 -5.20 -16.89 49.40
CA SER A 285 -5.40 -17.66 50.64
C SER A 285 -5.17 -19.17 50.45
N ILE A 286 -5.53 -19.72 49.30
CA ILE A 286 -5.27 -21.13 48.95
C ILE A 286 -3.77 -21.36 48.74
N GLU A 287 -3.06 -20.42 48.11
CA GLU A 287 -1.63 -20.51 47.84
C GLU A 287 -0.78 -20.39 49.13
N LEU A 288 -1.24 -19.59 50.11
CA LEU A 288 -0.67 -19.54 51.45
C LEU A 288 -0.88 -20.85 52.24
N ASN A 289 -2.05 -21.48 52.10
CA ASN A 289 -2.35 -22.72 52.83
C ASN A 289 -1.60 -23.94 52.26
N ASN A 290 -1.26 -23.92 50.97
CA ASN A 290 -0.44 -24.96 50.31
C ASN A 290 1.09 -24.75 50.44
N SER A 291 1.55 -23.60 50.96
CA SER A 291 2.98 -23.30 51.16
C SER A 291 3.51 -23.61 52.56
N GLN A 292 2.72 -24.21 53.46
CA GLN A 292 3.20 -24.69 54.75
C GLN A 292 3.77 -26.11 54.59
N PRO A 293 5.09 -26.34 54.76
CA PRO A 293 5.66 -27.69 54.72
C PRO A 293 5.25 -28.46 55.98
N THR A 294 4.76 -29.68 55.79
CA THR A 294 4.54 -30.70 56.83
C THR A 294 5.83 -31.12 57.52
#